data_AF-A0A955SAG7-F1
#
_entry.id   AF-A0A955SAG7-F1
#
_cell.length_a   1.000
_cell.length_b   1.000
_cell.length_c   1.000
_cell.angle_alpha   90.00
_cell.angle_beta   90.00
_cell.angle_gamma   90.00
#
_symmetry.space_group_name_H-M   'P 1'
#
loop_
_entity.id
_entity.type
_entity.pdbx_description
1 polymer ?
#
loop_
_entity_poly.entity_id
_entity_poly.type
_entity_poly.pdbx_seq_one_letter_code
_entity_poly.pdbx_strand_id
1 'polypeptide(L)'
;MIQSDLLPQIASYIDGKWIGGISGKTIEVRNPANGDLLAEVPQLNASEVEQAVVTSDRAFREYPDIETRRKWVMGLYEAMIENKVELGRIITLEHGKPHKEAIVEVEYAAGFFKYYAEKIDALKPEVLDGSPRNCRWTIHHRPAGVAGSITPWNFPLAMFGKKLAPALAAGCGVVAKPSKETPLTAIAVYTLGERIGIPPGQMNLVIGSSSEIGKILCTHPLVRVISCTSSTETGIILLQQSADHIKKLSLELGGNAPYIVCEDADLEKAADALMSNKFRGSGQTCVCANRVFVHKSVEQPFSDLMKKRVEALKMGDGMNDDTDIGPLINRAGYDKVAEHLEDALQKGAKKVCGLEPVAPSEDWGAFFP
;
A
#
# COMPACT_ATOMS: atom_id res chain seq x y z
N MET A 1 -14.61 16.96 -8.12
CA MET A 1 -14.64 16.41 -6.75
C MET A 1 -15.35 15.07 -6.74
N ILE A 2 -14.71 14.04 -6.21
CA ILE A 2 -15.26 12.69 -6.10
C ILE A 2 -16.47 12.68 -5.16
N GLN A 3 -17.51 11.93 -5.53
CA GLN A 3 -18.68 11.66 -4.68
C GLN A 3 -18.68 10.16 -4.37
N SER A 4 -18.82 9.80 -3.10
CA SER A 4 -18.83 8.41 -2.64
C SER A 4 -19.45 8.33 -1.26
N ASP A 5 -20.30 7.32 -1.04
CA ASP A 5 -20.81 7.01 0.29
C ASP A 5 -19.69 6.56 1.25
N LEU A 6 -18.53 6.13 0.75
CA LEU A 6 -17.37 5.79 1.57
C LEU A 6 -16.51 7.00 1.94
N LEU A 7 -16.77 8.14 1.32
CA LEU A 7 -16.05 9.39 1.55
C LEU A 7 -17.00 10.49 2.06
N PRO A 8 -17.79 10.24 3.12
CA PRO A 8 -18.72 11.25 3.65
C PRO A 8 -17.97 12.45 4.23
N GLN A 9 -16.72 12.26 4.64
CA GLN A 9 -15.79 13.29 5.09
C GLN A 9 -14.42 13.08 4.45
N ILE A 10 -13.87 14.15 3.87
CA ILE A 10 -12.51 14.17 3.33
C ILE A 10 -11.59 14.77 4.40
N ALA A 11 -11.14 13.92 5.32
CA ALA A 11 -10.43 14.35 6.51
C ALA A 11 -9.52 13.24 7.07
N SER A 12 -8.62 13.60 7.97
CA SER A 12 -7.92 12.64 8.82
C SER A 12 -8.88 12.12 9.92
N TYR A 13 -8.56 10.98 10.54
CA TYR A 13 -9.40 10.35 11.56
C TYR A 13 -8.60 10.14 12.85
N ILE A 14 -8.93 10.87 13.92
CA ILE A 14 -8.26 10.76 15.21
C ILE A 14 -9.29 10.57 16.31
N ASP A 15 -9.07 9.54 17.13
CA ASP A 15 -9.85 9.28 18.35
C ASP A 15 -11.36 9.22 18.11
N GLY A 16 -11.76 8.52 17.05
CA GLY A 16 -13.18 8.36 16.71
C GLY A 16 -13.78 9.57 15.97
N LYS A 17 -12.98 10.54 15.53
CA LYS A 17 -13.45 11.79 14.92
C LYS A 17 -12.70 12.14 13.65
N TRP A 18 -13.46 12.58 12.65
CA TRP A 18 -12.93 13.23 11.45
C TRP A 18 -12.45 14.64 11.78
N ILE A 19 -11.20 14.96 11.45
CA ILE A 19 -10.55 16.25 11.77
C ILE A 19 -10.02 16.97 10.53
N GLY A 20 -10.28 18.28 10.48
CA GLY A 20 -10.00 19.12 9.31
C GLY A 20 -8.64 19.81 9.29
N GLY A 21 -7.71 19.49 10.20
CA GLY A 21 -6.41 20.18 10.28
C GLY A 21 -6.51 21.60 10.86
N ILE A 22 -5.59 21.98 11.76
CA ILE A 22 -5.59 23.33 12.35
C ILE A 22 -4.92 24.37 11.42
N SER A 23 -4.03 23.93 10.53
CA SER A 23 -3.19 24.83 9.72
C SER A 23 -3.91 25.50 8.54
N GLY A 24 -5.08 24.98 8.15
CA GLY A 24 -5.79 25.38 6.93
C GLY A 24 -5.13 24.92 5.62
N LYS A 25 -3.98 24.23 5.68
CA LYS A 25 -3.33 23.67 4.49
C LYS A 25 -4.05 22.41 4.02
N THR A 26 -4.11 22.23 2.70
CA THR A 26 -4.71 21.07 2.05
C THR A 26 -3.72 20.42 1.07
N ILE A 27 -3.98 19.17 0.75
CA ILE A 27 -3.30 18.38 -0.28
C ILE A 27 -4.33 18.10 -1.36
N GLU A 28 -4.07 18.54 -2.58
CA GLU A 28 -4.87 18.18 -3.74
C GLU A 28 -4.61 16.72 -4.13
N VAL A 29 -5.69 15.97 -4.31
CA VAL A 29 -5.66 14.62 -4.89
C VAL A 29 -6.30 14.72 -6.26
N ARG A 30 -5.51 14.38 -7.30
CA ARG A 30 -5.92 14.48 -8.70
C ARG A 30 -5.92 13.12 -9.35
N ASN A 31 -6.79 12.93 -10.34
CA ASN A 31 -6.81 11.71 -11.14
C ASN A 31 -5.57 11.68 -12.05
N PRO A 32 -4.67 10.68 -11.94
CA PRO A 32 -3.47 10.61 -12.77
C PRO A 32 -3.73 10.46 -14.28
N ALA A 33 -4.93 10.05 -14.69
CA ALA A 33 -5.26 9.89 -16.12
C ALA A 33 -5.51 11.23 -16.81
N ASN A 34 -6.10 12.20 -16.13
CA ASN A 34 -6.62 13.41 -16.76
C ASN A 34 -6.41 14.73 -15.97
N GLY A 35 -5.98 14.64 -14.72
CA GLY A 35 -5.70 15.79 -13.85
C GLY A 35 -6.90 16.33 -13.07
N ASP A 36 -8.07 15.71 -13.22
CA ASP A 36 -9.29 16.15 -12.52
C ASP A 36 -9.08 16.17 -11.01
N LEU A 37 -9.48 17.27 -10.37
CA LEU A 37 -9.43 17.39 -8.92
C LEU A 37 -10.49 16.47 -8.28
N LEU A 38 -10.03 15.46 -7.57
CA LEU A 38 -10.87 14.51 -6.86
C LEU A 38 -11.21 15.05 -5.47
N ALA A 39 -10.22 15.54 -4.73
CA ALA A 39 -10.41 15.97 -3.36
C ALA A 39 -9.32 16.96 -2.91
N GLU A 40 -9.65 17.76 -1.91
CA GLU A 40 -8.69 18.54 -1.13
C GLU A 40 -8.68 17.97 0.28
N VAL A 41 -7.58 17.32 0.66
CA VAL A 41 -7.47 16.64 1.96
C VAL A 41 -6.73 17.53 2.93
N PRO A 42 -7.28 17.84 4.11
CA PRO A 42 -6.57 18.64 5.08
C PRO A 42 -5.26 18.02 5.55
N GLN A 43 -4.23 18.85 5.65
CA GLN A 43 -2.92 18.45 6.12
C GLN A 43 -2.79 18.69 7.62
N LEU A 44 -2.55 17.60 8.36
CA LEU A 44 -2.26 17.67 9.79
C LEU A 44 -0.86 18.23 10.06
N ASN A 45 -0.75 18.92 11.19
CA ASN A 45 0.52 19.36 11.75
C ASN A 45 1.10 18.36 12.77
N ALA A 46 2.29 18.67 13.30
CA ALA A 46 2.93 17.82 14.31
C ALA A 46 2.08 17.54 15.56
N SER A 47 1.42 18.55 16.14
CA SER A 47 0.65 18.36 17.38
C SER A 47 -0.56 17.44 17.18
N GLU A 48 -1.20 17.49 16.01
CA GLU A 48 -2.33 16.62 15.69
C GLU A 48 -1.87 15.16 15.51
N VAL A 49 -0.68 14.96 14.93
CA VAL A 49 -0.07 13.64 14.78
C VAL A 49 0.32 13.06 16.14
N GLU A 50 0.88 13.88 17.03
CA GLU A 50 1.19 13.46 18.41
C GLU A 50 -0.09 13.05 19.17
N GLN A 51 -1.20 13.77 18.96
CA GLN A 51 -2.50 13.41 19.54
C GLN A 51 -2.99 12.04 19.05
N ALA A 52 -2.80 11.68 17.77
CA ALA A 52 -3.08 10.33 17.27
C ALA A 52 -2.27 9.26 18.00
N VAL A 53 -0.99 9.54 18.29
CA VAL A 53 -0.13 8.60 19.02
C VAL A 53 -0.58 8.42 20.46
N VAL A 54 -0.90 9.51 21.17
CA VAL A 54 -1.36 9.47 22.56
C VAL A 54 -2.71 8.74 22.68
N THR A 55 -3.64 9.00 21.77
CA THR A 55 -4.95 8.35 21.75
C THR A 55 -4.86 6.87 21.39
N SER A 56 -3.95 6.50 20.48
CA SER A 56 -3.58 5.10 20.22
C SER A 56 -3.02 4.41 21.46
N ASP A 57 -2.13 5.07 22.20
CA ASP A 57 -1.52 4.54 23.43
C ASP A 57 -2.58 4.27 24.50
N ARG A 58 -3.55 5.18 24.65
CA ARG A 58 -4.68 4.99 25.56
C ARG A 58 -5.56 3.82 25.13
N ALA A 59 -5.96 3.77 23.85
CA ALA A 59 -6.91 2.78 23.36
C ALA A 59 -6.37 1.34 23.48
N PHE A 60 -5.12 1.09 23.11
CA PHE A 60 -4.60 -0.30 23.15
C PHE A 60 -4.45 -0.85 24.57
N ARG A 61 -4.35 0.03 25.59
CA ARG A 61 -4.26 -0.37 27.01
C ARG A 61 -5.55 -0.97 27.55
N GLU A 62 -6.69 -0.71 26.92
CA GLU A 62 -7.94 -1.44 27.23
C GLU A 62 -7.79 -2.94 26.96
N TYR A 63 -6.89 -3.30 26.04
CA TYR A 63 -6.43 -4.64 25.74
C TYR A 63 -7.58 -5.67 25.57
N PRO A 64 -8.35 -5.53 24.47
CA PRO A 64 -9.50 -6.40 24.18
C PRO A 64 -9.11 -7.88 24.07
N ASP A 65 -10.05 -8.76 24.44
CA ASP A 65 -9.89 -10.20 24.26
C ASP A 65 -9.76 -10.59 22.77
N ILE A 66 -9.41 -11.86 22.52
CA ILE A 66 -9.19 -12.38 21.17
C ILE A 66 -10.48 -12.32 20.34
N GLU A 67 -11.63 -12.60 20.92
CA GLU A 67 -12.91 -12.61 20.18
C GLU A 67 -13.32 -11.22 19.71
N THR A 68 -13.11 -10.21 20.55
CA THR A 68 -13.39 -8.81 20.20
C THR A 68 -12.50 -8.35 19.05
N ARG A 69 -11.19 -8.64 19.12
CA ARG A 69 -10.26 -8.34 18.01
C ARG A 69 -10.60 -9.10 16.73
N ARG A 70 -11.00 -10.37 16.85
CA ARG A 70 -11.45 -11.18 15.71
C ARG A 70 -12.65 -10.53 15.01
N LYS A 71 -13.64 -10.05 15.78
CA LYS A 71 -14.81 -9.35 15.23
C LYS A 71 -14.43 -8.10 14.44
N TRP A 72 -13.48 -7.29 14.93
CA TRP A 72 -13.03 -6.10 14.20
C TRP A 72 -12.41 -6.45 12.85
N VAL A 73 -11.48 -7.41 12.85
CA VAL A 73 -10.76 -7.79 11.64
C VAL A 73 -11.71 -8.50 10.66
N MET A 74 -12.60 -9.38 11.13
CA MET A 74 -13.60 -10.01 10.26
C MET A 74 -14.63 -9.01 9.73
N GLY A 75 -15.09 -8.06 10.55
CA GLY A 75 -16.02 -7.02 10.12
C GLY A 75 -15.44 -6.10 9.04
N LEU A 76 -14.14 -5.77 9.13
CA LEU A 76 -13.45 -5.05 8.05
C LEU A 76 -13.38 -5.88 6.76
N TYR A 77 -13.10 -7.18 6.86
CA TYR A 77 -13.13 -8.07 5.69
C TYR A 77 -14.52 -8.04 5.02
N GLU A 78 -15.59 -8.26 5.78
CA GLU A 78 -16.96 -8.29 5.27
C GLU A 78 -17.33 -6.95 4.62
N ALA A 79 -17.08 -5.84 5.31
CA ALA A 79 -17.38 -4.49 4.82
C ALA A 79 -16.60 -4.14 3.55
N MET A 80 -15.33 -4.53 3.45
CA MET A 80 -14.52 -4.31 2.25
C MET A 80 -15.03 -5.12 1.05
N ILE A 81 -15.44 -6.37 1.26
CA ILE A 81 -15.99 -7.22 0.19
C ILE A 81 -17.34 -6.70 -0.29
N GLU A 82 -18.21 -6.27 0.62
CA GLU A 82 -19.51 -5.67 0.31
C GLU A 82 -19.34 -4.40 -0.56
N ASN A 83 -18.32 -3.60 -0.28
CA ASN A 83 -18.05 -2.33 -0.96
C ASN A 83 -16.97 -2.42 -2.04
N LYS A 84 -16.61 -3.62 -2.52
CA LYS A 84 -15.41 -3.82 -3.35
C LYS A 84 -15.40 -3.05 -4.67
N VAL A 85 -16.56 -2.87 -5.28
CA VAL A 85 -16.70 -2.15 -6.56
C VAL A 85 -16.43 -0.66 -6.37
N GLU A 86 -16.97 -0.08 -5.29
CA GLU A 86 -16.80 1.33 -4.97
C GLU A 86 -15.39 1.63 -4.44
N LEU A 87 -14.84 0.77 -3.60
CA LEU A 87 -13.41 0.84 -3.22
C LEU A 87 -12.52 0.74 -4.46
N GLY A 88 -12.82 -0.17 -5.39
CA GLY A 88 -12.11 -0.28 -6.65
C GLY A 88 -12.18 1.01 -7.47
N ARG A 89 -13.34 1.67 -7.52
CA ARG A 89 -13.52 2.93 -8.23
C ARG A 89 -12.67 4.05 -7.62
N ILE A 90 -12.64 4.16 -6.29
CA ILE A 90 -11.81 5.14 -5.57
C ILE A 90 -10.33 4.91 -5.89
N ILE A 91 -9.85 3.66 -5.78
CA ILE A 91 -8.47 3.28 -6.10
C ILE A 91 -8.14 3.65 -7.55
N THR A 92 -8.98 3.30 -8.51
CA THR A 92 -8.74 3.61 -9.92
C THR A 92 -8.65 5.10 -10.16
N LEU A 93 -9.52 5.91 -9.56
CA LEU A 93 -9.50 7.34 -9.76
C LEU A 93 -8.25 8.00 -9.17
N GLU A 94 -7.80 7.62 -7.97
CA GLU A 94 -6.63 8.27 -7.35
C GLU A 94 -5.28 7.69 -7.80
N HIS A 95 -5.25 6.44 -8.27
CA HIS A 95 -4.01 5.76 -8.70
C HIS A 95 -3.86 5.68 -10.22
N GLY A 96 -4.97 5.55 -10.96
CA GLY A 96 -5.01 5.33 -12.40
C GLY A 96 -4.99 3.86 -12.86
N LYS A 97 -4.88 2.87 -11.95
CA LYS A 97 -4.89 1.46 -12.38
C LYS A 97 -6.28 1.04 -12.90
N PRO A 98 -6.38 0.10 -13.85
CA PRO A 98 -7.66 -0.38 -14.36
C PRO A 98 -8.62 -0.83 -13.24
N HIS A 99 -9.91 -0.52 -13.38
CA HIS A 99 -10.93 -0.80 -12.36
C HIS A 99 -11.03 -2.29 -11.99
N LYS A 100 -10.85 -3.16 -12.98
CA LYS A 100 -10.76 -4.61 -12.78
C LYS A 100 -9.59 -4.98 -11.87
N GLU A 101 -8.41 -4.37 -12.09
CA GLU A 101 -7.24 -4.60 -11.23
C GLU A 101 -7.47 -4.04 -9.82
N ALA A 102 -8.09 -2.87 -9.71
CA ALA A 102 -8.42 -2.27 -8.42
C ALA A 102 -9.37 -3.14 -7.59
N ILE A 103 -10.40 -3.74 -8.20
CA ILE A 103 -11.30 -4.68 -7.50
C ILE A 103 -10.53 -5.90 -6.99
N VAL A 104 -9.63 -6.46 -7.81
CA VAL A 104 -8.76 -7.57 -7.40
C VAL A 104 -7.84 -7.15 -6.24
N GLU A 105 -7.35 -5.91 -6.23
CA GLU A 105 -6.62 -5.38 -5.08
C GLU A 105 -7.48 -5.34 -3.81
N VAL A 106 -8.74 -4.92 -3.90
CA VAL A 106 -9.65 -4.93 -2.75
C VAL A 106 -9.82 -6.33 -2.19
N GLU A 107 -10.07 -7.32 -3.05
CA GLU A 107 -10.22 -8.72 -2.64
C GLU A 107 -8.94 -9.26 -2.00
N TYR A 108 -7.79 -8.96 -2.59
CA TYR A 108 -6.48 -9.32 -2.06
C TYR A 108 -6.21 -8.67 -0.69
N ALA A 109 -6.55 -7.39 -0.53
CA ALA A 109 -6.38 -6.65 0.71
C ALA A 109 -7.30 -7.17 1.82
N ALA A 110 -8.58 -7.40 1.50
CA ALA A 110 -9.57 -7.96 2.41
C ALA A 110 -9.15 -9.38 2.88
N GLY A 111 -8.49 -10.14 2.00
CA GLY A 111 -7.91 -11.45 2.34
C GLY A 111 -6.94 -11.42 3.52
N PHE A 112 -6.17 -10.34 3.75
CA PHE A 112 -5.33 -10.22 4.94
C PHE A 112 -6.15 -10.17 6.22
N PHE A 113 -7.24 -9.41 6.22
CA PHE A 113 -8.14 -9.32 7.37
C PHE A 113 -8.74 -10.69 7.68
N LYS A 114 -9.32 -11.36 6.69
CA LYS A 114 -9.83 -12.73 6.87
C LYS A 114 -8.76 -13.67 7.42
N TYR A 115 -7.58 -13.69 6.82
CA TYR A 115 -6.47 -14.54 7.25
C TYR A 115 -6.08 -14.30 8.71
N TYR A 116 -5.90 -13.03 9.12
CA TYR A 116 -5.53 -12.73 10.50
C TYR A 116 -6.66 -12.99 11.50
N ALA A 117 -7.92 -12.84 11.10
CA ALA A 117 -9.05 -13.24 11.93
C ALA A 117 -9.08 -14.76 12.17
N GLU A 118 -8.79 -15.56 11.14
CA GLU A 118 -8.70 -17.03 11.23
C GLU A 118 -7.46 -17.49 12.01
N LYS A 119 -6.33 -16.77 11.92
CA LYS A 119 -5.07 -17.12 12.59
C LYS A 119 -4.85 -16.48 13.96
N ILE A 120 -5.77 -15.64 14.43
CA ILE A 120 -5.60 -14.87 15.67
C ILE A 120 -5.34 -15.74 16.91
N ASP A 121 -5.82 -16.99 16.91
CA ASP A 121 -5.61 -17.95 17.98
C ASP A 121 -4.14 -18.34 18.18
N ALA A 122 -3.29 -18.10 17.20
CA ALA A 122 -1.83 -18.23 17.33
C ALA A 122 -1.24 -17.27 18.39
N LEU A 123 -2.00 -16.25 18.83
CA LEU A 123 -1.60 -15.33 19.90
C LEU A 123 -2.03 -15.81 21.30
N LYS A 124 -2.71 -16.95 21.43
CA LYS A 124 -3.06 -17.52 22.75
C LYS A 124 -1.78 -17.80 23.55
N PRO A 125 -1.82 -17.65 24.89
CA PRO A 125 -0.70 -18.02 25.74
C PRO A 125 -0.37 -19.51 25.62
N GLU A 126 0.92 -19.83 25.63
CA GLU A 126 1.43 -21.21 25.56
C GLU A 126 2.05 -21.58 26.91
N VAL A 127 1.60 -22.70 27.50
CA VAL A 127 2.24 -23.26 28.69
C VAL A 127 3.31 -24.25 28.22
N LEU A 128 4.56 -24.02 28.62
CA LEU A 128 5.65 -24.89 28.24
C LEU A 128 5.62 -26.19 29.04
N ASP A 129 6.02 -27.28 28.39
CA ASP A 129 6.21 -28.57 29.06
C ASP A 129 7.34 -28.50 30.09
N GLY A 130 7.15 -29.23 31.19
CA GLY A 130 8.11 -29.30 32.28
C GLY A 130 7.90 -28.25 33.37
N SER A 131 8.71 -28.34 34.43
CA SER A 131 8.65 -27.41 35.56
C SER A 131 10.05 -27.11 36.11
N PRO A 132 10.92 -26.49 35.29
CA PRO A 132 12.26 -26.17 35.76
C PRO A 132 12.18 -25.24 36.98
N ARG A 133 12.93 -25.61 38.02
CA ARG A 133 12.93 -24.97 39.35
C ARG A 133 11.56 -25.01 40.05
N ASN A 134 10.74 -26.03 39.79
CA ASN A 134 9.39 -26.19 40.35
C ASN A 134 8.43 -25.04 39.99
N CYS A 135 8.68 -24.34 38.87
CA CYS A 135 7.83 -23.26 38.38
C CYS A 135 7.08 -23.69 37.12
N ARG A 136 5.87 -23.16 36.91
CA ARG A 136 5.15 -23.20 35.62
C ARG A 136 5.61 -22.04 34.74
N TRP A 137 5.92 -22.34 33.48
CA TRP A 137 6.37 -21.35 32.51
C TRP A 137 5.28 -21.14 31.47
N THR A 138 4.90 -19.88 31.23
CA THR A 138 3.89 -19.51 30.24
C THR A 138 4.43 -18.39 29.37
N ILE A 139 4.37 -18.57 28.05
CA ILE A 139 4.72 -17.56 27.06
C ILE A 139 3.43 -16.80 26.69
N HIS A 140 3.49 -15.47 26.75
CA HIS A 140 2.38 -14.61 26.35
C HIS A 140 2.78 -13.75 25.15
N HIS A 141 1.92 -13.71 24.14
CA HIS A 141 2.07 -12.84 22.97
C HIS A 141 1.26 -11.56 23.18
N ARG A 142 1.93 -10.48 23.60
CA ARG A 142 1.30 -9.18 23.88
C ARG A 142 1.45 -8.22 22.68
N PRO A 143 0.52 -7.29 22.47
CA PRO A 143 0.68 -6.23 21.49
C PRO A 143 1.93 -5.45 21.81
N ALA A 144 2.63 -5.03 20.78
CA ALA A 144 3.88 -4.30 20.95
C ALA A 144 3.67 -2.89 21.52
N GLY A 145 2.46 -2.34 21.43
CA GLY A 145 2.11 -0.97 21.81
C GLY A 145 1.52 -0.21 20.63
N VAL A 146 1.83 1.09 20.51
CA VAL A 146 1.44 1.87 19.33
C VAL A 146 2.27 1.46 18.11
N ALA A 147 1.59 1.15 17.01
CA ALA A 147 2.18 0.81 15.72
C ALA A 147 2.00 1.97 14.73
N GLY A 148 3.11 2.52 14.23
CA GLY A 148 3.13 3.45 13.10
C GLY A 148 3.13 2.66 11.79
N SER A 149 2.13 2.88 10.94
CA SER A 149 1.99 2.23 9.63
C SER A 149 2.17 3.25 8.51
N ILE A 150 3.22 3.10 7.70
CA ILE A 150 3.54 4.01 6.59
C ILE A 150 3.39 3.22 5.28
N THR A 151 2.52 3.67 4.37
CA THR A 151 2.21 2.97 3.12
C THR A 151 2.48 3.81 1.87
N PRO A 152 2.89 3.16 0.75
CA PRO A 152 3.13 3.80 -0.53
C PRO A 152 1.82 3.97 -1.31
N TRP A 153 1.91 4.60 -2.48
CA TRP A 153 0.78 4.82 -3.38
C TRP A 153 0.42 3.61 -4.25
N ASN A 154 1.38 2.76 -4.61
CA ASN A 154 1.20 1.78 -5.70
C ASN A 154 0.14 0.70 -5.47
N PHE A 155 -0.08 0.31 -4.21
CA PHE A 155 -1.19 -0.55 -3.79
C PHE A 155 -1.81 0.08 -2.54
N PRO A 156 -2.65 1.12 -2.73
CA PRO A 156 -3.09 1.96 -1.63
C PRO A 156 -3.91 1.18 -0.61
N LEU A 157 -4.61 0.12 -1.03
CA LEU A 157 -5.39 -0.73 -0.15
C LEU A 157 -4.63 -1.95 0.32
N ALA A 158 -3.89 -2.64 -0.56
CA ALA A 158 -3.23 -3.88 -0.15
C ALA A 158 -2.04 -3.64 0.78
N MET A 159 -1.24 -2.58 0.59
CA MET A 159 -0.17 -2.26 1.55
C MET A 159 -0.74 -1.81 2.89
N PHE A 160 -1.88 -1.11 2.85
CA PHE A 160 -2.60 -0.68 4.03
C PHE A 160 -3.17 -1.87 4.80
N GLY A 161 -3.89 -2.78 4.14
CA GLY A 161 -4.44 -4.00 4.73
C GLY A 161 -3.37 -4.93 5.31
N LYS A 162 -2.24 -5.10 4.61
CA LYS A 162 -1.08 -5.89 5.11
C LYS A 162 -0.53 -5.42 6.45
N LYS A 163 -0.71 -4.15 6.80
CA LYS A 163 -0.19 -3.56 8.05
C LYS A 163 -1.29 -3.39 9.10
N LEU A 164 -2.46 -2.90 8.70
CA LEU A 164 -3.57 -2.66 9.62
C LEU A 164 -4.14 -3.97 10.17
N ALA A 165 -4.36 -4.99 9.31
CA ALA A 165 -4.94 -6.27 9.73
C ALA A 165 -4.14 -6.97 10.84
N PRO A 166 -2.82 -7.21 10.72
CA PRO A 166 -2.05 -7.82 11.81
C PRO A 166 -1.96 -6.93 13.05
N ALA A 167 -1.91 -5.61 12.90
CA ALA A 167 -1.84 -4.70 14.04
C ALA A 167 -3.12 -4.73 14.88
N LEU A 168 -4.29 -4.71 14.24
CA LEU A 168 -5.58 -4.86 14.92
C LEU A 168 -5.75 -6.25 15.52
N ALA A 169 -5.37 -7.32 14.80
CA ALA A 169 -5.40 -8.69 15.32
C ALA A 169 -4.50 -8.86 16.55
N ALA A 170 -3.32 -8.23 16.56
CA ALA A 170 -2.42 -8.20 17.71
C ALA A 170 -2.96 -7.38 18.89
N GLY A 171 -3.89 -6.45 18.64
CA GLY A 171 -4.41 -5.50 19.63
C GLY A 171 -3.53 -4.26 19.81
N CYS A 172 -2.74 -3.89 18.80
CA CYS A 172 -1.95 -2.66 18.81
C CYS A 172 -2.84 -1.45 18.49
N GLY A 173 -2.61 -0.32 19.15
CA GLY A 173 -3.16 0.97 18.71
C GLY A 173 -2.43 1.41 17.44
N VAL A 174 -3.15 1.83 16.41
CA VAL A 174 -2.55 2.07 15.08
C VAL A 174 -2.60 3.54 14.72
N VAL A 175 -1.46 4.10 14.30
CA VAL A 175 -1.40 5.39 13.59
C VAL A 175 -0.95 5.12 12.16
N ALA A 176 -1.88 5.22 11.21
CA ALA A 176 -1.64 4.95 9.80
C ALA A 176 -1.46 6.24 9.01
N LYS A 177 -0.41 6.26 8.18
CA LYS A 177 -0.07 7.34 7.27
C LYS A 177 -0.01 6.79 5.83
N PRO A 178 -1.02 7.04 4.99
CA PRO A 178 -0.97 6.70 3.58
C PRO A 178 -0.04 7.65 2.81
N SER A 179 0.26 7.30 1.56
CA SER A 179 0.85 8.25 0.63
C SER A 179 -0.10 9.43 0.40
N LYS A 180 0.47 10.61 0.07
CA LYS A 180 -0.32 11.82 -0.22
C LYS A 180 -0.98 11.76 -1.59
N GLU A 181 -0.46 10.92 -2.49
CA GLU A 181 -0.96 10.70 -3.83
C GLU A 181 -2.27 9.88 -3.82
N THR A 182 -2.40 8.95 -2.87
CA THR A 182 -3.56 8.03 -2.78
C THR A 182 -4.18 7.92 -1.37
N PRO A 183 -4.62 9.03 -0.75
CA PRO A 183 -5.16 9.00 0.61
C PRO A 183 -6.64 8.56 0.68
N LEU A 184 -7.41 8.64 -0.41
CA LEU A 184 -8.86 8.47 -0.40
C LEU A 184 -9.25 7.03 -0.10
N THR A 185 -8.51 6.06 -0.60
CA THR A 185 -8.71 4.65 -0.26
C THR A 185 -8.56 4.41 1.25
N ALA A 186 -7.59 5.05 1.90
CA ALA A 186 -7.43 4.92 3.36
C ALA A 186 -8.61 5.56 4.09
N ILE A 187 -9.05 6.77 3.67
CA ILE A 187 -10.26 7.42 4.22
C ILE A 187 -11.46 6.47 4.11
N ALA A 188 -11.68 5.86 2.95
CA ALA A 188 -12.77 4.91 2.73
C ALA A 188 -12.73 3.72 3.71
N VAL A 189 -11.55 3.13 3.96
CA VAL A 189 -11.41 2.04 4.94
C VAL A 189 -11.68 2.52 6.37
N TYR A 190 -11.28 3.74 6.72
CA TYR A 190 -11.57 4.32 8.03
C TYR A 190 -13.07 4.59 8.22
N THR A 191 -13.79 5.01 7.18
CA THR A 191 -15.26 5.08 7.17
C THR A 191 -15.87 3.71 7.45
N LEU A 192 -15.35 2.64 6.85
CA LEU A 192 -15.82 1.28 7.13
C LEU A 192 -15.52 0.85 8.58
N GLY A 193 -14.33 1.16 9.09
CA GLY A 193 -13.94 0.88 10.48
C GLY A 193 -14.84 1.57 11.50
N GLU A 194 -15.20 2.83 11.24
CA GLU A 194 -16.19 3.59 12.02
C GLU A 194 -17.57 2.92 11.99
N ARG A 195 -18.07 2.54 10.80
CA ARG A 195 -19.39 1.90 10.63
C ARG A 195 -19.53 0.59 11.38
N ILE A 196 -18.47 -0.22 11.43
CA ILE A 196 -18.49 -1.50 12.15
C ILE A 196 -18.19 -1.33 13.66
N GLY A 197 -17.96 -0.10 14.13
CA GLY A 197 -17.79 0.22 15.54
C GLY A 197 -16.41 -0.12 16.12
N ILE A 198 -15.33 0.05 15.35
CA ILE A 198 -13.97 -0.02 15.93
C ILE A 198 -13.83 1.11 16.98
N PRO A 199 -13.33 0.82 18.20
CA PRO A 199 -13.28 1.83 19.26
C PRO A 199 -12.42 3.05 18.91
N PRO A 200 -12.81 4.24 19.42
CA PRO A 200 -12.00 5.46 19.30
C PRO A 200 -10.54 5.24 19.71
N GLY A 201 -9.63 5.69 18.86
CA GLY A 201 -8.18 5.60 19.09
C GLY A 201 -7.55 4.24 18.74
N GLN A 202 -8.33 3.18 18.52
CA GLN A 202 -7.77 1.88 18.11
C GLN A 202 -7.11 1.94 16.72
N MET A 203 -7.69 2.75 15.83
CA MET A 203 -7.12 3.12 14.53
C MET A 203 -7.21 4.64 14.36
N ASN A 204 -6.10 5.27 13.96
CA ASN A 204 -6.01 6.69 13.63
C ASN A 204 -5.36 6.89 12.27
N LEU A 205 -5.98 7.69 11.41
CA LEU A 205 -5.51 8.07 10.09
C LEU A 205 -4.91 9.47 10.15
N VAL A 206 -3.65 9.62 9.77
CA VAL A 206 -2.96 10.91 9.70
C VAL A 206 -2.49 11.18 8.28
N ILE A 207 -2.94 12.29 7.71
CA ILE A 207 -2.63 12.68 6.33
C ILE A 207 -1.88 14.01 6.35
N GLY A 208 -0.76 14.07 5.63
CA GLY A 208 0.10 15.25 5.62
C GLY A 208 1.51 14.95 5.10
N SER A 209 2.46 15.78 5.53
CA SER A 209 3.86 15.68 5.10
C SER A 209 4.48 14.33 5.50
N SER A 210 4.98 13.58 4.51
CA SER A 210 5.64 12.29 4.72
C SER A 210 6.85 12.39 5.65
N SER A 211 7.67 13.43 5.51
CA SER A 211 8.89 13.60 6.31
C SER A 211 8.58 13.99 7.75
N GLU A 212 7.63 14.88 7.95
CA GLU A 212 7.23 15.36 9.29
C GLU A 212 6.53 14.27 10.08
N ILE A 213 5.49 13.65 9.51
CA ILE A 213 4.75 12.55 10.16
C ILE A 213 5.68 11.36 10.39
N GLY A 214 6.47 10.98 9.39
CA GLY A 214 7.42 9.87 9.49
C GLY A 214 8.43 10.07 10.62
N LYS A 215 8.98 11.28 10.74
CA LYS A 215 9.89 11.64 11.84
C LYS A 215 9.21 11.51 13.19
N ILE A 216 8.01 12.08 13.36
CA ILE A 216 7.26 12.00 14.62
C ILE A 216 7.02 10.54 15.01
N LEU A 217 6.53 9.70 14.09
CA LEU A 217 6.32 8.29 14.38
C LEU A 217 7.63 7.58 14.79
N CYS A 218 8.74 7.89 14.13
CA CYS A 218 10.05 7.31 14.43
C CYS A 218 10.70 7.84 15.71
N THR A 219 10.40 9.06 16.15
CA THR A 219 11.02 9.66 17.34
C THR A 219 10.10 9.70 18.56
N HIS A 220 8.81 9.42 18.43
CA HIS A 220 7.89 9.50 19.56
C HIS A 220 8.05 8.27 20.49
N PRO A 221 8.25 8.44 21.81
CA PRO A 221 8.60 7.32 22.71
C PRO A 221 7.50 6.28 22.90
N LEU A 222 6.22 6.65 22.68
CA LEU A 222 5.08 5.72 22.78
C LEU A 222 4.93 4.78 21.58
N VAL A 223 5.50 5.13 20.42
CA VAL A 223 5.48 4.24 19.24
C VAL A 223 6.50 3.13 19.45
N ARG A 224 6.11 1.87 19.32
CA ARG A 224 6.99 0.71 19.56
C ARG A 224 7.34 -0.05 18.30
N VAL A 225 6.49 0.05 17.28
CA VAL A 225 6.69 -0.60 15.98
C VAL A 225 6.49 0.42 14.86
N ILE A 226 7.40 0.42 13.90
CA ILE A 226 7.17 1.05 12.59
C ILE A 226 7.10 -0.05 11.54
N SER A 227 5.97 -0.11 10.84
CA SER A 227 5.85 -0.92 9.63
C SER A 227 5.79 0.01 8.44
N CYS A 228 6.80 -0.05 7.57
CA CYS A 228 6.91 0.81 6.41
C CYS A 228 7.00 -0.02 5.13
N THR A 229 6.32 0.44 4.10
CA THR A 229 6.61 0.05 2.73
C THR A 229 6.91 1.32 1.94
N SER A 230 8.13 1.44 1.39
CA SER A 230 8.59 2.67 0.72
C SER A 230 9.87 2.41 -0.10
N SER A 231 10.52 3.48 -0.59
CA SER A 231 11.84 3.40 -1.20
C SER A 231 12.91 2.98 -0.18
N THR A 232 13.99 2.36 -0.66
CA THR A 232 15.13 1.97 0.18
C THR A 232 15.75 3.17 0.91
N GLU A 233 15.85 4.31 0.25
CA GLU A 233 16.31 5.57 0.84
C GLU A 233 15.44 6.01 2.03
N THR A 234 14.12 6.01 1.87
CA THR A 234 13.20 6.31 2.97
C THR A 234 13.34 5.29 4.09
N GLY A 235 13.50 4.01 3.78
CA GLY A 235 13.74 2.95 4.77
C GLY A 235 14.98 3.22 5.64
N ILE A 236 16.08 3.67 5.03
CA ILE A 236 17.32 4.03 5.75
C ILE A 236 17.08 5.21 6.69
N ILE A 237 16.36 6.25 6.23
CA ILE A 237 16.03 7.42 7.06
C ILE A 237 15.19 6.99 8.28
N LEU A 238 14.15 6.19 8.07
CA LEU A 238 13.28 5.72 9.16
C LEU A 238 14.03 4.82 10.15
N LEU A 239 14.96 3.99 9.66
CA LEU A 239 15.85 3.17 10.49
C LEU A 239 16.71 4.06 11.40
N GLN A 240 17.35 5.08 10.84
CA GLN A 240 18.19 6.01 11.60
C GLN A 240 17.37 6.78 12.64
N GLN A 241 16.20 7.31 12.25
CA GLN A 241 15.33 8.08 13.15
C GLN A 241 14.73 7.24 14.28
N SER A 242 14.61 5.92 14.08
CA SER A 242 14.04 5.00 15.09
C SER A 242 15.06 4.51 16.13
N ALA A 243 16.34 4.82 15.95
CA ALA A 243 17.44 4.25 16.73
C ALA A 243 17.40 4.67 18.21
N ASP A 244 17.08 5.94 18.51
CA ASP A 244 17.07 6.49 19.88
C ASP A 244 16.09 5.78 20.82
N HIS A 245 15.09 5.10 20.26
CA HIS A 245 14.09 4.34 21.02
C HIS A 245 14.12 2.83 20.76
N ILE A 246 15.12 2.34 19.99
CA ILE A 246 15.31 0.93 19.65
C ILE A 246 13.99 0.30 19.17
N LYS A 247 13.29 0.98 18.25
CA LYS A 247 11.97 0.52 17.80
C LYS A 247 12.09 -0.74 16.96
N LYS A 248 11.07 -1.60 17.03
CA LYS A 248 10.93 -2.71 16.09
C LYS A 248 10.54 -2.17 14.72
N LEU A 249 11.29 -2.54 13.70
CA LEU A 249 11.06 -2.10 12.32
C LEU A 249 10.66 -3.28 11.45
N SER A 250 9.66 -3.08 10.61
CA SER A 250 9.29 -3.97 9.50
C SER A 250 9.38 -3.17 8.22
N LEU A 251 10.39 -3.43 7.39
CA LEU A 251 10.69 -2.64 6.20
C LEU A 251 10.54 -3.49 4.94
N GLU A 252 9.56 -3.13 4.10
CA GLU A 252 9.39 -3.66 2.75
C GLU A 252 9.85 -2.58 1.77
N LEU A 253 10.99 -2.79 1.10
CA LEU A 253 11.68 -1.74 0.34
C LEU A 253 11.71 -2.03 -1.16
N GLY A 254 12.54 -1.28 -1.91
CA GLY A 254 12.69 -1.47 -3.34
C GLY A 254 13.25 -2.84 -3.71
N GLY A 255 12.90 -3.32 -4.90
CA GLY A 255 13.35 -4.58 -5.47
C GLY A 255 13.89 -4.41 -6.89
N ASN A 256 14.67 -5.39 -7.35
CA ASN A 256 15.13 -5.49 -8.74
C ASN A 256 14.98 -6.95 -9.20
N ALA A 257 13.73 -7.41 -9.30
CA ALA A 257 13.38 -8.81 -9.43
C ALA A 257 13.85 -9.40 -10.78
N PRO A 258 14.64 -10.49 -10.77
CA PRO A 258 14.96 -11.25 -11.98
C PRO A 258 13.81 -12.19 -12.35
N TYR A 259 13.50 -12.27 -13.65
CA TYR A 259 12.64 -13.30 -14.24
C TYR A 259 13.50 -14.13 -15.19
N ILE A 260 13.58 -15.45 -14.98
CA ILE A 260 14.54 -16.33 -15.67
C ILE A 260 13.78 -17.35 -16.51
N VAL A 261 14.04 -17.36 -17.82
CA VAL A 261 13.49 -18.30 -18.80
C VAL A 261 14.60 -19.25 -19.26
N CYS A 262 14.53 -20.49 -18.79
CA CYS A 262 15.48 -21.55 -19.15
C CYS A 262 15.22 -22.10 -20.56
N GLU A 263 16.17 -22.88 -21.08
CA GLU A 263 16.08 -23.47 -22.43
C GLU A 263 14.91 -24.43 -22.62
N ASP A 264 14.49 -25.08 -21.54
CA ASP A 264 13.44 -26.09 -21.47
C ASP A 264 12.09 -25.50 -21.00
N ALA A 265 12.02 -24.18 -20.84
CA ALA A 265 10.81 -23.52 -20.39
C ALA A 265 9.69 -23.60 -21.43
N ASP A 266 8.45 -23.78 -20.95
CA ASP A 266 7.25 -23.56 -21.75
C ASP A 266 7.13 -22.04 -22.03
N LEU A 267 7.51 -21.63 -23.24
CA LEU A 267 7.63 -20.21 -23.59
C LEU A 267 6.30 -19.47 -23.55
N GLU A 268 5.19 -20.12 -23.89
CA GLU A 268 3.85 -19.52 -23.84
C GLU A 268 3.45 -19.21 -22.40
N LYS A 269 3.60 -20.20 -21.50
CA LYS A 269 3.33 -19.97 -20.07
C LYS A 269 4.29 -18.96 -19.45
N ALA A 270 5.57 -19.01 -19.83
CA ALA A 270 6.55 -18.06 -19.37
C ALA A 270 6.21 -16.63 -19.81
N ALA A 271 5.68 -16.46 -21.02
CA ALA A 271 5.22 -15.16 -21.51
C ALA A 271 3.93 -14.73 -20.80
N ASP A 272 2.97 -15.62 -20.54
CA ASP A 272 1.73 -15.29 -19.80
C ASP A 272 2.04 -14.81 -18.38
N ALA A 273 2.93 -15.52 -17.69
CA ALA A 273 3.38 -15.16 -16.36
C ALA A 273 4.17 -13.84 -16.36
N LEU A 274 5.01 -13.60 -17.38
CA LEU A 274 5.73 -12.33 -17.49
C LEU A 274 4.78 -11.16 -17.78
N MET A 275 3.79 -11.33 -18.66
CA MET A 275 2.80 -10.28 -18.96
C MET A 275 2.00 -9.90 -17.71
N SER A 276 1.45 -10.89 -17.00
CA SER A 276 0.68 -10.68 -15.77
C SER A 276 1.51 -10.11 -14.62
N ASN A 277 2.80 -10.43 -14.54
CA ASN A 277 3.69 -9.91 -13.51
C ASN A 277 4.24 -8.50 -13.85
N LYS A 278 4.71 -8.26 -15.08
CA LYS A 278 5.42 -7.03 -15.46
C LYS A 278 4.49 -5.84 -15.59
N PHE A 279 3.28 -6.04 -16.11
CA PHE A 279 2.39 -4.95 -16.49
C PHE A 279 1.30 -4.64 -15.46
N ARG A 280 1.16 -5.47 -14.41
CA ARG A 280 0.31 -5.17 -13.25
C ARG A 280 0.67 -3.81 -12.63
N GLY A 281 -0.33 -2.96 -12.40
CA GLY A 281 -0.14 -1.61 -11.90
C GLY A 281 0.72 -0.74 -12.81
N SER A 282 0.70 -1.00 -14.12
CA SER A 282 1.60 -0.39 -15.12
C SER A 282 3.09 -0.60 -14.80
N GLY A 283 3.42 -1.73 -14.15
CA GLY A 283 4.78 -2.08 -13.73
C GLY A 283 5.27 -1.36 -12.48
N GLN A 284 4.41 -0.59 -11.79
CA GLN A 284 4.75 0.19 -10.60
C GLN A 284 4.71 -0.66 -9.31
N THR A 285 5.24 -1.89 -9.36
CA THR A 285 5.23 -2.81 -8.22
C THR A 285 6.63 -3.25 -7.82
N CYS A 286 6.91 -3.37 -6.52
CA CYS A 286 8.19 -3.88 -6.01
C CYS A 286 8.49 -5.34 -6.40
N VAL A 287 7.46 -6.12 -6.75
CA VAL A 287 7.57 -7.53 -7.19
C VAL A 287 7.49 -7.72 -8.71
N CYS A 288 7.34 -6.63 -9.49
CA CYS A 288 7.37 -6.71 -10.95
C CYS A 288 8.77 -7.14 -11.41
N ALA A 289 8.81 -7.99 -12.43
CA ALA A 289 10.02 -8.33 -13.15
C ALA A 289 10.69 -7.04 -13.62
N ASN A 290 11.94 -6.87 -13.23
CA ASN A 290 12.72 -5.69 -13.59
C ASN A 290 13.90 -6.04 -14.51
N ARG A 291 14.33 -7.30 -14.48
CA ARG A 291 15.32 -7.87 -15.40
C ARG A 291 14.83 -9.22 -15.89
N VAL A 292 14.78 -9.41 -17.19
CA VAL A 292 14.35 -10.67 -17.81
C VAL A 292 15.58 -11.33 -18.43
N PHE A 293 15.95 -12.49 -17.91
CA PHE A 293 17.07 -13.29 -18.41
C PHE A 293 16.50 -14.47 -19.19
N VAL A 294 16.84 -14.56 -20.48
CA VAL A 294 16.33 -15.62 -21.35
C VAL A 294 17.51 -16.41 -21.88
N HIS A 295 17.41 -17.74 -21.85
CA HIS A 295 18.45 -18.59 -22.38
C HIS A 295 18.63 -18.36 -23.89
N LYS A 296 19.89 -18.31 -24.35
CA LYS A 296 20.24 -17.91 -25.72
C LYS A 296 19.54 -18.74 -26.81
N SER A 297 19.28 -20.03 -26.57
CA SER A 297 18.60 -20.91 -27.53
C SER A 297 17.14 -20.55 -27.78
N VAL A 298 16.49 -19.85 -26.84
CA VAL A 298 15.06 -19.50 -26.89
C VAL A 298 14.80 -17.98 -26.84
N GLU A 299 15.85 -17.17 -26.91
CA GLU A 299 15.78 -15.71 -26.81
C GLU A 299 14.90 -15.10 -27.90
N GLN A 300 15.21 -15.34 -29.18
CA GLN A 300 14.45 -14.77 -30.28
C GLN A 300 12.96 -15.21 -30.29
N PRO A 301 12.61 -16.51 -30.17
CA PRO A 301 11.21 -16.94 -30.09
C PRO A 301 10.45 -16.30 -28.92
N PHE A 302 11.09 -16.16 -27.76
CA PHE A 302 10.47 -15.54 -26.59
C PHE A 302 10.28 -14.02 -26.78
N SER A 303 11.29 -13.33 -27.35
CA SER A 303 11.22 -11.91 -27.69
C SER A 303 10.08 -11.60 -28.66
N ASP A 304 9.89 -12.42 -29.70
CA ASP A 304 8.80 -12.26 -30.68
C ASP A 304 7.43 -12.49 -30.06
N LEU A 305 7.31 -13.49 -29.18
CA LEU A 305 6.08 -13.77 -28.46
C LEU A 305 5.70 -12.61 -27.51
N MET A 306 6.68 -12.11 -26.75
CA MET A 306 6.50 -10.97 -25.86
C MET A 306 6.11 -9.72 -26.64
N LYS A 307 6.78 -9.41 -27.76
CA LYS A 307 6.41 -8.29 -28.62
C LYS A 307 4.94 -8.33 -29.01
N LYS A 308 4.47 -9.46 -29.55
CA LYS A 308 3.07 -9.63 -29.98
C LYS A 308 2.08 -9.36 -28.84
N ARG A 309 2.40 -9.83 -27.63
CA ARG A 309 1.53 -9.67 -26.44
C ARG A 309 1.54 -8.24 -25.91
N VAL A 310 2.69 -7.56 -25.92
CA VAL A 310 2.82 -6.16 -25.52
C VAL A 310 2.10 -5.24 -26.50
N GLU A 311 2.22 -5.46 -27.81
CA GLU A 311 1.53 -4.67 -28.84
C GLU A 311 -0.01 -4.83 -28.79
N ALA A 312 -0.51 -5.87 -28.13
CA ALA A 312 -1.94 -6.08 -27.93
C ALA A 312 -2.52 -5.35 -26.71
N LEU A 313 -1.68 -4.81 -25.82
CA LEU A 313 -2.13 -4.12 -24.62
C LEU A 313 -2.79 -2.79 -24.99
N LYS A 314 -3.94 -2.54 -24.37
CA LYS A 314 -4.66 -1.28 -24.50
C LYS A 314 -4.33 -0.35 -23.34
N MET A 315 -3.69 0.76 -23.66
CA MET A 315 -3.40 1.81 -22.70
C MET A 315 -4.52 2.85 -22.71
N GLY A 316 -4.95 3.31 -21.53
CA GLY A 316 -6.05 4.28 -21.43
C GLY A 316 -6.46 4.60 -19.99
N ASP A 317 -7.55 5.34 -19.85
CA ASP A 317 -8.16 5.60 -18.53
C ASP A 317 -8.58 4.27 -17.89
N GLY A 318 -8.19 4.06 -16.64
CA GLY A 318 -8.50 2.85 -15.89
C GLY A 318 -10.00 2.61 -15.66
N MET A 319 -10.84 3.63 -15.83
CA MET A 319 -12.31 3.50 -15.77
C MET A 319 -12.92 2.94 -17.07
N ASN A 320 -12.18 2.90 -18.18
CA ASN A 320 -12.68 2.29 -19.42
C ASN A 320 -12.56 0.75 -19.35
N ASP A 321 -13.62 0.05 -19.78
CA ASP A 321 -13.72 -1.40 -19.65
C ASP A 321 -12.66 -2.19 -20.43
N ASP A 322 -12.09 -1.61 -21.47
CA ASP A 322 -11.11 -2.23 -22.35
C ASP A 322 -9.66 -1.79 -22.10
N THR A 323 -9.40 -1.02 -21.04
CA THR A 323 -8.05 -0.65 -20.64
C THR A 323 -7.34 -1.81 -19.92
N ASP A 324 -6.17 -2.19 -20.42
CA ASP A 324 -5.25 -3.14 -19.79
C ASP A 324 -4.20 -2.44 -18.91
N ILE A 325 -3.77 -1.24 -19.29
CA ILE A 325 -2.71 -0.47 -18.61
C ILE A 325 -3.15 0.99 -18.45
N GLY A 326 -3.05 1.49 -17.21
CA GLY A 326 -3.31 2.89 -16.87
C GLY A 326 -2.07 3.78 -16.93
N PRO A 327 -2.19 5.08 -16.62
CA PRO A 327 -1.05 5.98 -16.53
C PRO A 327 -0.10 5.56 -15.39
N LEU A 328 1.13 6.07 -15.45
CA LEU A 328 2.01 6.12 -14.29
C LEU A 328 1.46 7.14 -13.27
N ILE A 329 1.86 7.00 -12.00
CA ILE A 329 1.27 7.76 -10.90
C ILE A 329 1.48 9.28 -11.04
N ASN A 330 2.62 9.69 -11.59
CA ASN A 330 2.98 11.10 -11.72
C ASN A 330 4.13 11.33 -12.74
N ARG A 331 4.47 12.60 -12.98
CA ARG A 331 5.54 12.99 -13.92
C ARG A 331 6.91 12.44 -13.52
N ALA A 332 7.24 12.47 -12.22
CA ALA A 332 8.53 11.96 -11.75
C ALA A 332 8.70 10.45 -12.02
N GLY A 333 7.61 9.68 -11.87
CA GLY A 333 7.58 8.27 -12.25
C GLY A 333 7.80 8.06 -13.75
N TYR A 334 7.15 8.88 -14.57
CA TYR A 334 7.32 8.88 -16.03
C TYR A 334 8.76 9.18 -16.45
N ASP A 335 9.32 10.29 -15.94
CA ASP A 335 10.68 10.73 -16.29
C ASP A 335 11.72 9.67 -15.97
N LYS A 336 11.54 8.95 -14.85
CA LYS A 336 12.43 7.85 -14.47
C LYS A 336 12.37 6.67 -15.45
N VAL A 337 11.18 6.33 -15.97
CA VAL A 337 11.05 5.27 -16.98
C VAL A 337 11.68 5.74 -18.31
N ALA A 338 11.48 7.00 -18.67
CA ALA A 338 12.09 7.60 -19.86
C ALA A 338 13.63 7.61 -19.77
N GLU A 339 14.19 7.99 -18.62
CA GLU A 339 15.63 7.98 -18.35
C GLU A 339 16.22 6.58 -18.51
N HIS A 340 15.56 5.54 -17.99
CA HIS A 340 16.01 4.16 -18.14
C HIS A 340 15.97 3.68 -19.60
N LEU A 341 14.94 4.07 -20.37
CA LEU A 341 14.85 3.75 -21.79
C LEU A 341 15.99 4.42 -22.56
N GLU A 342 16.22 5.71 -22.32
CA GLU A 342 17.29 6.48 -22.95
C GLU A 342 18.67 5.89 -22.62
N ASP A 343 18.96 5.63 -21.34
CA ASP A 343 20.22 5.03 -20.90
C ASP A 343 20.48 3.68 -21.59
N ALA A 344 19.45 2.83 -21.70
CA ALA A 344 19.58 1.53 -22.37
C ALA A 344 19.91 1.68 -23.86
N LEU A 345 19.23 2.59 -24.56
CA LEU A 345 19.47 2.86 -25.98
C LEU A 345 20.86 3.45 -26.23
N GLN A 346 21.30 4.41 -25.41
CA GLN A 346 22.64 5.01 -25.48
C GLN A 346 23.75 3.96 -25.26
N LYS A 347 23.47 2.91 -24.48
CA LYS A 347 24.38 1.78 -24.23
C LYS A 347 24.24 0.63 -25.23
N GLY A 348 23.47 0.81 -26.30
CA GLY A 348 23.38 -0.13 -27.43
C GLY A 348 22.28 -1.17 -27.33
N ALA A 349 21.33 -1.04 -26.38
CA ALA A 349 20.11 -1.84 -26.40
C ALA A 349 19.26 -1.51 -27.65
N LYS A 350 18.42 -2.45 -28.07
CA LYS A 350 17.50 -2.26 -29.20
C LYS A 350 16.07 -2.18 -28.69
N LYS A 351 15.31 -1.18 -29.16
CA LYS A 351 13.87 -1.10 -28.91
C LYS A 351 13.14 -2.13 -29.76
N VAL A 352 12.53 -3.14 -29.13
CA VAL A 352 11.80 -4.23 -29.81
C VAL A 352 10.37 -3.80 -30.19
N CYS A 353 9.71 -3.06 -29.29
CA CYS A 353 8.35 -2.52 -29.45
C CYS A 353 8.16 -1.29 -28.53
N GLY A 354 6.97 -0.70 -28.56
CA GLY A 354 6.62 0.55 -27.86
C GLY A 354 6.75 1.77 -28.77
N LEU A 355 5.91 2.77 -28.54
CA LEU A 355 5.95 4.02 -29.32
C LEU A 355 7.11 4.92 -28.84
N GLU A 356 7.23 6.10 -29.44
CA GLU A 356 8.09 7.14 -28.85
C GLU A 356 7.34 7.80 -27.69
N PRO A 357 7.93 7.83 -26.48
CA PRO A 357 7.30 8.43 -25.31
C PRO A 357 7.18 9.95 -25.50
N VAL A 358 6.00 10.52 -25.22
CA VAL A 358 5.77 11.97 -25.21
C VAL A 358 5.55 12.42 -23.77
N ALA A 359 6.51 13.18 -23.25
CA ALA A 359 6.48 13.60 -21.85
C ALA A 359 5.23 14.46 -21.55
N PRO A 360 4.49 14.16 -20.46
CA PRO A 360 3.28 14.91 -20.12
C PRO A 360 3.65 16.32 -19.66
N SER A 361 2.94 17.36 -20.08
CA SER A 361 3.25 18.74 -19.66
C SER A 361 2.98 19.00 -18.17
N GLU A 362 2.15 18.17 -17.56
CA GLU A 362 1.67 18.29 -16.18
C GLU A 362 2.06 17.04 -15.36
N ASP A 363 1.70 17.01 -14.07
CA ASP A 363 1.97 15.86 -13.20
C ASP A 363 1.08 14.63 -13.50
N TRP A 364 0.04 14.80 -14.33
CA TRP A 364 -0.91 13.77 -14.74
C TRP A 364 -0.84 13.51 -16.26
N GLY A 365 -1.62 12.55 -16.75
CA GLY A 365 -1.58 12.09 -18.14
C GLY A 365 -0.29 11.33 -18.46
N ALA A 366 0.36 10.75 -17.44
CA ALA A 366 1.66 10.10 -17.52
C ALA A 366 1.59 8.68 -18.15
N PHE A 367 1.01 8.58 -19.35
CA PHE A 367 0.91 7.36 -20.13
C PHE A 367 2.23 7.05 -20.84
N PHE A 368 2.84 5.90 -20.58
CA PHE A 368 4.11 5.48 -21.17
C PHE A 368 3.89 4.40 -22.25
N PRO A 369 3.91 4.76 -23.55
CA PRO A 369 3.49 3.89 -24.66
C PRO A 369 4.56 2.92 -25.21
#